data_AF-A0A7Y1ZIG8-F1
#
_entry.id   AF-A0A7Y1ZIG8-F1
#
_cell.length_a   1.000
_cell.length_b   1.000
_cell.length_c   1.000
_cell.angle_alpha   90.00
_cell.angle_beta   90.00
_cell.angle_gamma   90.00
#
_symmetry.space_group_name_H-M   'P 1'
#
loop_
_entity.id
_entity.type
_entity.pdbx_description
1 polymer ?
#
loop_
_entity_poly.entity_id
_entity_poly.type
_entity_poly.pdbx_seq_one_letter_code
_entity_poly.pdbx_strand_id
1 'polypeptide(L)'
;MYVTAEHLRDQVIRPTLEYLGAWTPASEAYLLNAAIEAPGPGLFAARNDGLGLFHITAAQHRDLWDRYLAFNPDLASRIRGLASQRAFLRDPDSELQTNLSYCTAIAWLMHHRAGGDIEEPAELPAFSA
;
A
#
# COMPACT_ATOMS: atom_id res chain seq x y z
N MET A 1 9.48 -2.58 -22.83
CA MET A 1 9.37 -1.42 -21.93
C MET A 1 9.75 -1.91 -20.56
N TYR A 2 10.88 -1.45 -20.01
CA TYR A 2 11.31 -1.83 -18.66
C TYR A 2 10.83 -0.76 -17.69
N VAL A 3 10.22 -1.16 -16.58
CA VAL A 3 9.92 -0.24 -15.49
C VAL A 3 11.20 -0.08 -14.67
N THR A 4 11.73 1.14 -14.59
CA THR A 4 12.90 1.44 -13.75
C THR A 4 12.49 1.74 -12.32
N ALA A 5 13.44 1.67 -11.39
CA ALA A 5 13.22 2.05 -9.99
C ALA A 5 12.73 3.50 -9.88
N GLU A 6 13.31 4.43 -10.65
CA GLU A 6 12.92 5.83 -10.68
C GLU A 6 11.50 6.00 -11.21
N HIS A 7 11.15 5.28 -12.28
CA HIS A 7 9.79 5.30 -12.81
C HIS A 7 8.79 4.78 -11.78
N LEU A 8 9.07 3.65 -11.13
CA LEU A 8 8.22 3.09 -10.10
C LEU A 8 8.04 4.06 -8.93
N ARG A 9 9.14 4.67 -8.46
CA ARG A 9 9.11 5.68 -7.41
C ARG A 9 8.24 6.88 -7.80
N ASP A 10 8.55 7.50 -8.93
CA ASP A 10 8.00 8.80 -9.31
C ASP A 10 6.60 8.71 -9.91
N GLN A 11 6.19 7.56 -10.47
CA GLN A 11 4.90 7.40 -11.16
C GLN A 11 3.91 6.50 -10.42
N VAL A 12 4.37 5.72 -9.43
CA VAL A 12 3.49 4.81 -8.67
C VAL A 12 3.59 5.08 -7.19
N ILE A 13 4.77 4.96 -6.59
CA ILE A 13 4.92 4.97 -5.13
C ILE A 13 4.61 6.36 -4.56
N ARG A 14 5.32 7.39 -5.02
CA ARG A 14 5.12 8.77 -4.55
C ARG A 14 3.68 9.24 -4.75
N PRO A 15 3.07 9.17 -5.95
CA PRO A 15 1.72 9.66 -6.15
C PRO A 15 0.68 8.91 -5.31
N THR A 16 0.87 7.61 -5.08
CA THR A 16 -0.02 6.81 -4.22
C THR A 16 0.05 7.26 -2.77
N LEU A 17 1.26 7.45 -2.24
CA LEU A 17 1.46 7.93 -0.87
C LEU A 17 0.92 9.36 -0.68
N GLU A 18 1.15 10.24 -1.65
CA GLU A 18 0.61 11.62 -1.64
C GLU A 18 -0.92 11.61 -1.63
N TYR A 19 -1.54 10.77 -2.47
CA TYR A 19 -2.99 10.59 -2.48
C TYR A 19 -3.56 10.13 -1.13
N LEU A 20 -2.84 9.26 -0.43
CA LEU A 20 -3.23 8.79 0.91
C LEU A 20 -2.95 9.83 2.00
N GLY A 21 -2.20 10.90 1.71
CA GLY A 21 -1.72 11.85 2.71
C GLY A 21 -0.64 11.26 3.63
N ALA A 22 0.07 10.24 3.15
CA ALA A 22 1.02 9.43 3.92
C ALA A 22 2.44 9.49 3.35
N TRP A 23 2.71 10.43 2.43
CA TRP A 23 4.04 10.56 1.85
C TRP A 23 5.04 11.08 2.88
N THR A 24 6.07 10.29 3.10
CA THR A 24 7.32 10.71 3.74
C THR A 24 8.48 10.16 2.91
N PRO A 25 9.68 10.77 2.97
CA PRO A 25 10.88 10.19 2.37
C PRO A 25 11.17 8.77 2.86
N ALA A 26 10.85 8.47 4.12
CA ALA A 26 11.05 7.15 4.72
C ALA A 26 10.12 6.09 4.12
N SER A 27 8.81 6.37 4.06
CA SER A 27 7.81 5.44 3.51
C SER A 27 8.02 5.21 2.00
N GLU A 28 8.41 6.25 1.24
CA GLU A 28 8.78 6.13 -0.18
C GLU A 28 10.00 5.22 -0.38
N ALA A 29 11.08 5.46 0.37
CA ALA A 29 12.30 4.67 0.26
C ALA A 29 12.08 3.22 0.69
N TYR A 30 11.32 2.99 1.75
CA TYR A 30 10.97 1.65 2.22
C TYR A 30 10.22 0.86 1.14
N LEU A 31 9.18 1.45 0.55
CA LEU A 31 8.40 0.77 -0.50
C LEU A 31 9.22 0.57 -1.77
N LEU A 32 10.07 1.53 -2.14
CA LEU A 32 10.94 1.35 -3.30
C LEU A 32 11.92 0.18 -3.08
N ASN A 33 12.54 0.11 -1.91
CA ASN A 33 13.43 -0.99 -1.55
C ASN A 33 12.66 -2.31 -1.50
N ALA A 34 11.47 -2.37 -0.89
CA ALA A 34 10.65 -3.58 -0.84
C ALA A 34 10.22 -4.08 -2.24
N ALA A 35 10.06 -3.17 -3.20
CA ALA A 35 9.73 -3.52 -4.58
C ALA A 35 10.93 -4.00 -5.41
N ILE A 36 12.15 -3.56 -5.07
CA ILE A 36 13.39 -3.92 -5.78
C ILE A 36 14.08 -5.14 -5.14
N GLU A 37 14.02 -5.25 -3.81
CA GLU A 37 14.62 -6.31 -3.00
C GLU A 37 13.56 -7.34 -2.57
N ALA A 38 13.23 -8.29 -3.45
CA ALA A 38 12.54 -9.51 -3.02
C ALA A 38 13.52 -10.70 -3.13
N PRO A 39 13.95 -11.40 -2.04
CA PRO A 39 13.45 -11.40 -0.65
C PRO A 39 14.53 -11.23 0.46
N GLY A 40 14.25 -10.36 1.44
CA GLY A 40 14.88 -10.34 2.77
C GLY A 40 13.92 -10.84 3.87
N PRO A 41 14.40 -11.18 5.10
CA PRO A 41 13.58 -11.66 6.21
C PRO A 41 12.79 -10.49 6.85
N GLY A 42 11.74 -10.02 6.18
CA GLY A 42 10.80 -9.00 6.66
C GLY A 42 9.34 -9.41 6.43
N LEU A 43 8.39 -8.52 6.66
CA LEU A 43 6.94 -8.75 6.47
C LEU A 43 6.57 -9.27 5.06
N PHE A 44 7.49 -9.09 4.09
CA PHE A 44 7.41 -9.51 2.69
C PHE A 44 8.39 -10.64 2.33
N ALA A 45 8.99 -11.32 3.33
CA ALA A 45 9.90 -12.43 3.10
C ALA A 45 9.19 -13.53 2.30
N ALA A 46 9.83 -13.95 1.21
CA ALA A 46 9.32 -14.92 0.26
C ALA A 46 8.78 -16.19 0.93
N ARG A 47 7.47 -16.18 1.15
CA ARG A 47 6.66 -17.35 0.88
C ARG A 47 6.28 -17.24 -0.59
N ASN A 48 6.47 -18.33 -1.32
CA ASN A 48 6.46 -18.38 -2.78
C ASN A 48 5.03 -18.22 -3.37
N ASP A 49 4.13 -17.54 -2.65
CA ASP A 49 2.68 -17.48 -2.81
C ASP A 49 2.09 -16.05 -2.70
N GLY A 50 2.93 -15.03 -2.55
CA GLY A 50 2.52 -13.63 -2.50
C GLY A 50 2.18 -13.04 -3.86
N LEU A 51 1.15 -12.18 -3.92
CA LEU A 51 0.65 -11.55 -5.13
C LEU A 51 1.32 -10.18 -5.38
N GLY A 52 1.60 -9.91 -6.65
CA GLY A 52 2.02 -8.59 -7.11
C GLY A 52 3.43 -8.18 -6.69
N LEU A 53 3.69 -6.88 -6.80
CA LEU A 53 5.01 -6.27 -6.62
C LEU A 53 5.59 -6.48 -5.22
N PHE A 54 4.74 -6.50 -4.20
CA PHE A 54 5.14 -6.60 -2.79
C PHE A 54 4.92 -7.99 -2.20
N HIS A 55 4.62 -9.00 -3.03
CA HIS A 55 4.37 -10.37 -2.58
C HIS A 55 3.34 -10.47 -1.42
N ILE A 56 2.25 -9.73 -1.52
CA ILE A 56 1.19 -9.72 -0.49
C ILE A 56 0.29 -10.93 -0.70
N THR A 57 0.14 -11.76 0.32
CA THR A 57 -0.75 -12.94 0.24
C THR A 57 -2.23 -12.52 0.35
N ALA A 58 -3.13 -13.30 -0.26
CA ALA A 58 -4.58 -13.12 -0.13
C ALA A 58 -5.07 -13.18 1.33
N ALA A 59 -4.35 -13.90 2.21
CA ALA A 59 -4.66 -13.94 3.63
C ALA A 59 -4.32 -12.61 4.33
N GLN A 60 -3.14 -12.03 4.07
CA GLN A 60 -2.75 -10.72 4.60
C GLN A 60 -3.69 -9.62 4.11
N HIS A 61 -4.04 -9.66 2.83
CA HIS A 61 -4.96 -8.68 2.23
C HIS A 61 -6.33 -8.72 2.88
N ARG A 62 -6.95 -9.90 3.02
CA ARG A 62 -8.24 -10.06 3.70
C ARG A 62 -8.18 -9.66 5.17
N ASP A 63 -7.15 -10.08 5.90
CA ASP A 63 -6.97 -9.69 7.31
C ASP A 63 -6.89 -8.17 7.48
N LEU A 64 -6.17 -7.48 6.58
CA LEU A 64 -6.08 -6.02 6.58
C LEU A 64 -7.44 -5.35 6.37
N TRP A 65 -8.25 -5.87 5.45
CA TRP A 65 -9.60 -5.37 5.22
C TRP A 65 -10.51 -5.60 6.41
N ASP A 66 -10.59 -6.85 6.88
CA ASP A 66 -11.55 -7.26 7.90
C ASP A 66 -11.23 -6.70 9.28
N ARG A 67 -9.94 -6.57 9.63
CA ARG A 67 -9.50 -6.22 10.99
C ARG A 67 -9.06 -4.79 11.16
N TYR A 68 -8.82 -4.07 10.07
CA TYR A 68 -8.38 -2.68 10.15
C TYR A 68 -9.26 -1.75 9.32
N LEU A 69 -9.37 -1.97 8.01
CA LEU A 69 -10.13 -1.05 7.16
C LEU A 69 -11.63 -1.05 7.47
N ALA A 70 -12.20 -2.18 7.90
CA ALA A 70 -13.57 -2.25 8.40
C ALA A 70 -13.86 -1.28 9.57
N PHE A 71 -12.82 -0.90 10.34
CA PHE A 71 -12.91 0.01 11.48
C PHE A 71 -12.38 1.42 11.19
N ASN A 72 -11.88 1.67 9.97
CA ASN A 72 -11.38 2.97 9.54
C ASN A 72 -12.00 3.34 8.18
N PRO A 73 -13.29 3.76 8.16
CA PRO A 73 -14.08 3.87 6.94
C PRO A 73 -13.56 4.91 5.96
N ASP A 74 -12.96 6.01 6.44
CA ASP A 74 -12.39 7.04 5.58
C ASP A 74 -11.17 6.51 4.81
N LEU A 75 -10.27 5.81 5.50
CA LEU A 75 -9.11 5.18 4.87
C LEU A 75 -9.52 4.01 3.96
N ALA A 76 -10.50 3.21 4.39
CA ALA A 76 -11.08 2.16 3.58
C ALA A 76 -11.65 2.71 2.27
N SER A 77 -12.38 3.83 2.33
CA SER A 77 -12.94 4.50 1.16
C SER A 77 -11.83 4.98 0.20
N ARG A 78 -10.79 5.63 0.73
CA ARG A 78 -9.64 6.08 -0.08
C ARG A 78 -8.92 4.92 -0.77
N ILE A 79 -8.56 3.88 -0.02
CA ILE A 79 -7.87 2.71 -0.57
C ILE A 79 -8.78 1.96 -1.56
N ARG A 80 -10.07 1.81 -1.24
CA ARG A 80 -11.05 1.21 -2.16
C ARG A 80 -11.19 2.00 -3.45
N GLY A 81 -11.08 3.33 -3.38
CA GLY A 81 -11.14 4.24 -4.52
C GLY A 81 -10.01 4.06 -5.53
N LEU A 82 -8.86 3.50 -5.10
CA LEU A 82 -7.76 3.14 -6.00
C LEU A 82 -8.04 1.85 -6.78
N ALA A 83 -8.81 0.92 -6.20
CA ALA A 83 -9.16 -0.34 -6.85
C ALA A 83 -10.22 -0.16 -7.92
N SER A 84 -10.27 -1.07 -8.89
CA SER A 84 -11.33 -1.05 -9.89
C SER A 84 -12.71 -1.21 -9.24
N GLN A 85 -13.74 -0.64 -9.87
CA GLN A 85 -15.09 -0.74 -9.34
C GLN A 85 -15.65 -2.16 -9.46
N ARG A 86 -15.49 -2.79 -10.64
CA ARG A 86 -16.12 -4.08 -10.96
C ARG A 86 -15.25 -5.30 -10.68
N ALA A 87 -13.94 -5.26 -10.97
CA ALA A 87 -13.09 -6.43 -10.80
C ALA A 87 -12.85 -6.70 -9.32
N PHE A 88 -12.60 -5.65 -8.53
CA PHE A 88 -12.45 -5.78 -7.08
C PHE A 88 -13.64 -6.48 -6.40
N LEU A 89 -14.89 -6.22 -6.80
CA LEU A 89 -16.05 -6.87 -6.19
C LEU A 89 -16.17 -8.36 -6.50
N ARG A 90 -15.49 -8.83 -7.56
CA ARG A 90 -15.49 -10.25 -7.97
C ARG A 90 -14.28 -10.99 -7.42
N ASP A 91 -13.13 -10.34 -7.46
CA ASP A 91 -11.84 -10.88 -7.05
C ASP A 91 -10.96 -9.73 -6.51
N PRO A 92 -11.11 -9.36 -5.22
CA PRO A 92 -10.34 -8.29 -4.61
C PRO A 92 -8.82 -8.51 -4.68
N ASP A 93 -8.39 -9.76 -4.53
CA ASP A 93 -6.97 -10.13 -4.46
C ASP A 93 -6.26 -9.91 -5.79
N SER A 94 -6.97 -10.01 -6.92
CA SER A 94 -6.43 -9.73 -8.25
C SER A 94 -5.81 -8.32 -8.38
N GLU A 95 -6.31 -7.35 -7.62
CA GLU A 95 -5.86 -5.96 -7.68
C GLU A 95 -4.43 -5.79 -7.18
N LEU A 96 -3.97 -6.68 -6.29
CA LEU A 96 -2.57 -6.71 -5.87
C LEU A 96 -1.62 -6.97 -7.05
N GLN A 97 -2.08 -7.69 -8.08
CA GLN A 97 -1.26 -8.00 -9.27
C GLN A 97 -1.45 -6.99 -10.38
N THR A 98 -2.68 -6.51 -10.59
CA THR A 98 -3.03 -5.73 -11.78
C THR A 98 -2.99 -4.22 -11.55
N ASN A 99 -2.96 -3.77 -10.31
CA ASN A 99 -3.08 -2.36 -9.95
C ASN A 99 -1.95 -1.96 -9.00
N LEU A 100 -0.88 -1.38 -9.56
CA LEU A 100 0.31 -1.03 -8.80
C LEU A 100 0.05 0.01 -7.70
N SER A 101 -0.84 0.98 -7.94
CA SER A 101 -1.24 1.96 -6.93
C SER A 101 -1.99 1.30 -5.79
N TYR A 102 -2.93 0.41 -6.09
CA TYR A 102 -3.62 -0.36 -5.06
C TYR A 102 -2.67 -1.25 -4.25
N CYS A 103 -1.81 -1.99 -4.94
CA CYS A 103 -0.82 -2.86 -4.31
C CYS A 103 0.14 -2.06 -3.40
N THR A 104 0.58 -0.89 -3.86
CA THR A 104 1.39 0.06 -3.06
C THR A 104 0.64 0.54 -1.83
N ALA A 105 -0.64 0.90 -1.95
CA ALA A 105 -1.44 1.36 -0.81
C ALA A 105 -1.59 0.28 0.27
N ILE A 106 -1.81 -0.97 -0.13
CA ILE A 106 -1.89 -2.11 0.80
C ILE A 106 -0.52 -2.38 1.44
N ALA A 107 0.56 -2.35 0.67
CA ALA A 107 1.92 -2.53 1.19
C ALA A 107 2.30 -1.45 2.21
N TRP A 108 2.01 -0.19 1.91
CA TRP A 108 2.19 0.93 2.82
C TRP A 108 1.41 0.70 4.12
N LEU A 109 0.12 0.36 4.01
CA LEU A 109 -0.72 0.18 5.18
C LEU A 109 -0.24 -0.97 6.08
N MET A 110 0.27 -2.05 5.50
CA MET A 110 0.89 -3.14 6.26
C MET A 110 2.13 -2.67 7.02
N HIS A 111 2.97 -1.84 6.40
CA HIS A 111 4.15 -1.25 7.04
C HIS A 111 3.78 -0.27 8.15
N HIS A 112 2.85 0.65 7.88
CA HIS A 112 2.32 1.63 8.83
C HIS A 112 1.83 0.93 10.11
N ARG A 113 1.03 -0.14 9.96
CA ARG A 113 0.51 -0.93 11.08
C ARG A 113 1.57 -1.69 11.87
N ALA A 114 2.68 -2.07 11.24
CA ALA A 114 3.79 -2.73 11.92
C ALA A 114 4.63 -1.75 12.77
N GLY A 115 4.25 -0.47 12.84
CA GLY A 115 5.01 0.58 13.50
C GLY A 115 6.14 1.12 12.64
N GLY A 116 6.05 0.97 11.31
CA GLY A 116 7.04 1.47 10.37
C GLY A 116 7.05 2.99 10.23
N ASP A 117 5.91 3.64 10.43
CA ASP A 117 5.76 5.09 10.43
C ASP A 117 5.66 5.59 11.89
N ILE A 118 6.78 5.63 12.62
CA ILE A 118 6.87 6.43 13.85
C ILE A 118 7.45 7.79 13.45
N GLU A 119 6.58 8.64 12.91
CA GLU A 119 6.69 10.09 13.04
C GLU A 119 5.27 10.60 13.35
N GLU A 120 5.11 11.30 14.47
CA GLU A 120 3.82 11.75 15.01
C GLU A 120 2.96 12.46 13.94
N PRO A 121 1.63 12.31 13.97
CA PRO A 121 0.77 13.03 13.04
C PRO A 121 0.88 14.53 13.32
N ALA A 122 1.36 15.29 12.33
CA ALA A 122 1.16 16.72 12.30
C ALA A 122 -0.34 17.01 12.41
N GLU A 123 -0.74 17.73 13.47
CA GLU A 123 -2.11 18.17 13.71
C GLU A 123 -2.70 18.77 12.42
N LEU A 124 -3.75 18.16 11.90
CA LEU A 124 -4.55 18.75 10.84
C LEU A 124 -5.17 20.06 11.38
N PRO A 125 -4.97 21.22 10.73
CA PRO A 125 -5.58 22.45 11.22
C PRO A 125 -7.10 22.30 11.21
N ALA A 126 -7.71 22.59 12.35
CA ALA A 126 -9.15 22.65 12.51
C ALA A 126 -9.73 23.60 11.46
N PHE A 127 -10.60 23.09 10.59
CA PHE A 127 -11.37 23.93 9.69
C PHE A 127 -12.33 24.77 10.55
N SER A 128 -12.04 26.06 10.68
CA SER A 128 -12.95 27.07 11.20
C SER A 128 -13.58 27.85 10.04
N ALA A 129 -14.87 27.65 9.82
CA ALA A 129 -15.81 28.65 9.30
C ALA A 129 -17.24 28.25 9.66
#